data_AF-A0AAW6XWA5-F1
#
_entry.id   AF-A0AAW6XWA5-F1
#
_cell.length_a   1.000
_cell.length_b   1.000
_cell.length_c   1.000
_cell.angle_alpha   90.00
_cell.angle_beta   90.00
_cell.angle_gamma   90.00
#
_symmetry.space_group_name_H-M   'P 1'
#
loop_
_entity.id
_entity.type
_entity.pdbx_description
1 polymer ?
#
loop_
_entity_poly.entity_id
_entity_poly.type
_entity_poly.pdbx_seq_one_letter_code
_entity_poly.pdbx_strand_id
1 'polypeptide(L)'
;TQNELSQEDAKTLVSNGVKVVAEGANMPCTPGAIETFQQAGVLYAPGKAANAGGVATSALEMEQNASRTKWTFEQVATKLEHIMADIHDTC
;
A
#
# COMPACT_ATOMS: atom_id res chain seq x y z
N THR A 1 -11.73 -0.01 -6.85
CA THR A 1 -12.71 -0.63 -5.93
C THR A 1 -12.32 -2.08 -5.66
N GLN A 2 -12.96 -2.77 -4.70
CA GLN A 2 -12.64 -4.17 -4.44
C GLN A 2 -12.80 -5.03 -5.70
N ASN A 3 -11.87 -5.96 -5.94
CA ASN A 3 -11.86 -6.86 -7.11
C ASN A 3 -11.88 -6.13 -8.46
N GLU A 4 -11.32 -4.93 -8.56
CA GLU A 4 -11.23 -4.19 -9.83
C GLU A 4 -10.18 -4.73 -10.79
N LEU A 5 -9.20 -5.49 -10.30
CA LEU A 5 -8.13 -6.09 -11.12
C LEU A 5 -8.32 -7.61 -11.16
N SER A 6 -8.75 -8.10 -12.32
CA SER A 6 -9.04 -9.51 -12.58
C SER A 6 -7.78 -10.29 -12.99
N GLN A 7 -7.88 -11.61 -13.07
CA GLN A 7 -6.80 -12.45 -13.56
C GLN A 7 -6.41 -12.13 -15.02
N GLU A 8 -7.38 -11.73 -15.86
CA GLU A 8 -7.12 -11.38 -17.26
C GLU A 8 -6.32 -10.08 -17.37
N ASP A 9 -6.64 -9.10 -16.52
CA ASP A 9 -5.88 -7.86 -16.40
C ASP A 9 -4.45 -8.14 -15.94
N ALA A 10 -4.29 -9.01 -14.92
CA ALA A 10 -2.97 -9.40 -14.41
C ALA A 10 -2.10 -10.07 -15.49
N LYS A 11 -2.67 -10.98 -16.29
CA LYS A 11 -1.95 -11.61 -17.41
C LYS A 11 -1.50 -10.57 -18.44
N THR A 12 -2.36 -9.61 -18.77
CA THR A 12 -2.04 -8.53 -19.71
C THR A 12 -0.91 -7.64 -19.19
N LEU A 13 -0.94 -7.29 -17.91
CA LEU A 13 0.12 -6.50 -17.26
C LEU A 13 1.45 -7.26 -17.23
N VAL A 14 1.42 -8.57 -16.93
CA VAL A 14 2.61 -9.45 -16.96
C VAL A 14 3.19 -9.53 -18.37
N SER A 15 2.36 -9.72 -19.41
CA SER A 15 2.86 -9.76 -20.80
C SER A 15 3.47 -8.43 -21.24
N ASN A 16 3.04 -7.32 -20.64
CA ASN A 16 3.58 -5.98 -20.89
C ASN A 16 4.80 -5.65 -20.01
N GLY A 17 5.28 -6.60 -19.20
CA GLY A 17 6.51 -6.45 -18.43
C GLY A 17 6.35 -5.66 -17.13
N VAL A 18 5.16 -5.69 -16.50
CA VAL A 18 4.99 -5.15 -15.14
C VAL A 18 5.98 -5.81 -14.18
N LYS A 19 6.61 -5.01 -13.32
CA LYS A 19 7.61 -5.50 -12.36
C LYS A 19 7.13 -5.43 -10.91
N VAL A 20 6.25 -4.48 -10.62
CA VAL A 20 5.76 -4.19 -9.28
C VAL A 20 4.27 -3.86 -9.35
N VAL A 21 3.51 -4.40 -8.40
CA VAL A 21 2.11 -4.07 -8.15
C VAL A 21 1.98 -3.74 -6.67
N ALA A 22 1.41 -2.58 -6.33
CA ALA A 22 1.14 -2.16 -4.96
C ALA A 22 -0.31 -1.73 -4.82
N GLU A 23 -1.02 -2.31 -3.86
CA GLU A 23 -2.45 -2.06 -3.69
C GLU A 23 -2.71 -0.80 -2.86
N GLY A 24 -3.20 0.25 -3.51
CA GLY A 24 -3.67 1.45 -2.82
C GLY A 24 -5.10 1.33 -2.28
N ALA A 25 -5.99 0.66 -3.03
CA ALA A 25 -7.36 0.42 -2.60
C ALA A 25 -7.45 -0.75 -1.60
N ASN A 26 -8.62 -0.95 -1.00
CA ASN A 26 -8.88 -2.12 -0.16
C ASN A 26 -9.24 -3.34 -1.02
N MET A 27 -8.33 -4.32 -1.09
CA MET A 27 -8.47 -5.57 -1.85
C MET A 27 -8.85 -5.37 -3.35
N PRO A 28 -8.07 -4.61 -4.14
CA PRO A 28 -8.36 -4.39 -5.55
C PRO A 28 -8.11 -5.63 -6.42
N CYS A 29 -7.16 -6.49 -6.07
CA CYS A 29 -6.85 -7.67 -6.87
C CYS A 29 -7.73 -8.87 -6.47
N THR A 30 -8.29 -9.54 -7.48
CA THR A 30 -8.90 -10.86 -7.28
C THR A 30 -7.84 -11.91 -6.88
N PRO A 31 -8.20 -13.01 -6.21
CA PRO A 31 -7.24 -14.07 -5.87
C PRO A 31 -6.46 -14.59 -7.09
N GLY A 32 -7.13 -14.77 -8.24
CA GLY A 32 -6.46 -15.21 -9.47
C GLY A 32 -5.48 -14.18 -10.05
N ALA A 33 -5.71 -12.88 -9.83
CA ALA A 33 -4.75 -11.84 -10.20
C ALA A 33 -3.49 -11.90 -9.31
N ILE A 34 -3.68 -12.06 -8.01
CA ILE A 34 -2.58 -12.18 -7.03
C ILE A 34 -1.71 -13.39 -7.38
N GLU A 35 -2.32 -14.56 -7.62
CA GLU A 35 -1.62 -15.77 -8.04
C GLU A 35 -0.83 -15.55 -9.33
N THR A 36 -1.42 -14.85 -10.31
CA THR A 36 -0.76 -14.56 -11.58
C THR A 36 0.49 -13.69 -11.39
N PHE A 37 0.42 -12.65 -10.57
CA PHE A 37 1.57 -11.80 -10.27
C PHE A 37 2.68 -12.57 -9.54
N GLN A 38 2.31 -13.36 -8.53
CA GLN A 38 3.27 -14.17 -7.77
C GLN A 38 3.97 -15.22 -8.64
N GLN A 39 3.22 -15.93 -9.48
CA GLN A 39 3.79 -16.92 -10.41
C GLN A 39 4.71 -16.28 -11.47
N ALA A 40 4.41 -15.05 -11.88
CA ALA A 40 5.22 -14.31 -12.83
C ALA A 40 6.47 -13.65 -12.21
N GLY A 41 6.67 -13.77 -10.90
CA GLY A 41 7.79 -13.12 -10.19
C GLY A 41 7.66 -11.60 -10.11
N VAL A 42 6.44 -11.07 -10.25
CA VAL A 42 6.14 -9.65 -10.06
C VAL A 42 6.14 -9.37 -8.56
N LEU A 43 6.84 -8.31 -8.13
CA LEU A 43 6.82 -7.88 -6.74
C LEU A 43 5.42 -7.37 -6.41
N TYR A 44 4.78 -7.97 -5.41
CA TYR A 44 3.40 -7.67 -5.05
C TYR A 44 3.32 -7.17 -3.60
N ALA A 45 2.94 -5.90 -3.42
CA ALA A 45 2.76 -5.26 -2.13
C ALA A 45 1.25 -5.25 -1.76
N PRO A 46 0.83 -6.01 -0.74
CA PRO A 46 -0.57 -6.16 -0.40
C PRO A 46 -1.14 -4.90 0.27
N GLY A 47 -2.44 -4.66 0.09
CA GLY A 47 -3.09 -3.43 0.57
C GLY A 47 -2.92 -3.19 2.06
N LYS A 48 -3.02 -4.26 2.88
CA LYS A 48 -2.79 -4.21 4.34
C LYS A 48 -1.49 -3.52 4.78
N ALA A 49 -0.47 -3.52 3.92
CA ALA A 49 0.79 -2.81 4.16
C ALA A 49 0.85 -1.53 3.31
N ALA A 50 0.66 -1.64 1.99
CA ALA A 50 0.84 -0.54 1.05
C ALA A 50 -0.11 0.65 1.28
N ASN A 51 -1.33 0.41 1.76
CA ASN A 51 -2.33 1.45 2.02
C ASN A 51 -2.42 1.87 3.50
N ALA A 52 -1.57 1.33 4.36
CA ALA A 52 -1.59 1.60 5.81
C ALA A 52 -1.32 3.07 6.16
N GLY A 53 -0.75 3.85 5.24
CA GLY A 53 -0.44 5.26 5.45
C GLY A 53 -1.63 6.13 5.84
N GLY A 54 -2.85 5.79 5.37
CA GLY A 54 -4.07 6.50 5.80
C GLY A 54 -4.36 6.32 7.29
N VAL A 55 -4.32 5.08 7.77
CA VAL A 55 -4.52 4.74 9.19
C VAL A 55 -3.39 5.31 10.05
N ALA A 56 -2.15 5.21 9.57
CA ALA A 56 -0.99 5.79 10.26
C ALA A 56 -1.15 7.31 10.43
N THR A 57 -1.57 8.02 9.38
CA THR A 57 -1.79 9.48 9.46
C THR A 57 -2.93 9.84 10.41
N SER A 58 -4.00 9.05 10.49
CA SER A 58 -5.04 9.22 11.51
C SER A 58 -4.50 9.04 12.94
N ALA A 59 -3.58 8.11 13.17
CA ALA A 59 -2.92 7.96 14.46
C ALA A 59 -2.06 9.19 14.81
N LEU A 60 -1.33 9.75 13.83
CA LEU A 60 -0.57 11.00 13.98
C LEU A 60 -1.49 12.20 14.28
N GLU A 61 -2.69 12.24 13.71
CA GLU A 61 -3.71 13.24 14.04
C GLU A 61 -4.16 13.12 15.50
N MET A 62 -4.42 11.90 15.98
CA MET A 62 -4.76 11.65 17.38
C MET A 62 -3.64 12.07 18.35
N GLU A 63 -2.37 11.85 17.98
CA GLU A 63 -1.20 12.28 18.78
C GLU A 63 -1.10 13.81 18.87
N GLN A 64 -1.29 14.52 17.76
CA GLN A 64 -1.33 15.98 17.73
C GLN A 64 -2.46 16.54 18.61
N ASN A 65 -3.65 15.93 18.53
CA ASN A 65 -4.80 16.32 19.35
C ASN A 65 -4.55 16.10 20.85
N ALA A 66 -3.98 14.95 21.23
CA ALA A 66 -3.67 14.63 22.62
C ALA A 66 -2.58 15.56 23.20
N SER A 67 -1.57 15.90 22.40
CA SER A 67 -0.47 16.80 22.80
C SER A 67 -0.81 18.29 22.68
N ARG A 68 -1.96 18.63 22.07
CA ARG A 68 -2.34 20.01 21.70
C ARG A 68 -1.28 20.73 20.88
N THR A 69 -0.53 19.98 20.08
CA THR A 69 0.47 20.53 19.15
C THR A 69 -0.04 20.43 17.73
N LYS A 70 0.43 21.35 16.87
CA LYS A 70 0.24 21.27 15.42
C LYS A 70 1.59 21.11 14.79
N TRP A 71 1.72 20.15 13.90
CA TRP A 71 2.94 19.94 13.15
C TRP A 71 2.81 20.54 11.75
N THR A 72 3.95 20.87 11.15
CA THR A 72 4.00 21.25 9.74
C THR A 72 3.76 20.02 8.86
N PHE A 73 3.48 20.27 7.58
CA PHE A 73 3.33 19.20 6.60
C PHE A 73 4.60 18.32 6.55
N GLU A 74 5.78 18.93 6.55
CA GLU A 74 7.08 18.25 6.46
C GLU A 74 7.30 17.32 7.66
N GLN A 75 6.89 17.74 8.85
CA GLN A 75 6.99 16.92 10.06
C GLN A 75 6.08 15.70 10.00
N VAL A 76 4.84 15.85 9.52
CA VAL A 76 3.90 14.73 9.33
C VAL A 76 4.40 13.80 8.23
N ALA A 77 4.85 14.34 7.10
CA ALA A 77 5.38 13.58 5.98
C ALA A 77 6.59 12.74 6.38
N THR A 78 7.55 13.32 7.09
CA THR A 78 8.74 12.61 7.58
C THR A 78 8.37 11.47 8.53
N LYS A 79 7.42 11.69 9.44
CA LYS A 79 6.92 10.63 10.34
C LYS A 79 6.23 9.52 9.56
N LEU A 80 5.40 9.86 8.58
CA LEU A 80 4.72 8.89 7.72
C LEU A 80 5.71 8.06 6.90
N GLU A 81 6.73 8.69 6.32
CA GLU A 81 7.80 7.99 5.57
C GLU A 81 8.50 6.95 6.44
N HIS A 82 8.87 7.30 7.68
CA HIS A 82 9.46 6.33 8.61
C HIS A 82 8.50 5.18 8.94
N ILE A 83 7.23 5.46 9.22
CA ILE A 83 6.23 4.40 9.50
C ILE A 83 6.10 3.45 8.31
N MET A 84 6.07 3.96 7.08
CA MET A 84 5.95 3.11 5.89
C MET A 84 7.23 2.30 5.64
N ALA A 85 8.41 2.85 5.95
CA ALA A 85 9.67 2.10 5.92
C ALA A 85 9.70 0.98 6.97
N ASP A 86 9.26 1.25 8.19
CA ASP A 86 9.17 0.24 9.26
C ASP A 86 8.19 -0.88 8.90
N ILE A 87 7.05 -0.55 8.27
CA ILE A 87 6.08 -1.54 7.75
C ILE A 87 6.72 -2.41 6.67
N HIS A 88 7.48 -1.79 5.75
CA HIS A 88 8.19 -2.51 4.70
C HIS A 88 9.22 -3.48 5.28
N ASP A 89 10.03 -3.04 6.25
CA ASP A 89 11.07 -3.86 6.85
C ASP A 89 10.53 -5.01 7.72
N THR A 90 9.29 -4.91 8.17
CA THR A 90 8.60 -5.96 8.95
C THR A 90 8.03 -7.08 8.07
N CYS A 91 7.79 -6.83 6.78
CA CYS A 91 7.13 -7.77 5.85
C CYS A 91 8.11 -8.70 5.15
#